data_AF-A0A431LR39-F1
#
_entry.id   AF-A0A431LR39-F1
#
_cell.length_a   1.000
_cell.length_b   1.000
_cell.length_c   1.000
_cell.angle_alpha   90.00
_cell.angle_beta   90.00
_cell.angle_gamma   90.00
#
_symmetry.space_group_name_H-M   'P 1'
#
loop_
_entity.id
_entity.type
_entity.pdbx_description
1 polymer ?
#
loop_
_entity_poly.entity_id
_entity_poly.type
_entity_poly.pdbx_seq_one_letter_code
_entity_poly.pdbx_strand_id
1 'polypeptide(L)'
;MATFFGGKALADEPAKALEPPEFFVRVVLTPDAEAWMRKTGETIWVRGLFEDEFGPDGIWLGETELTLTTSRLAHIHGIRFHPRLARLMSGVDYEVLINIGSGRKTSDLNYLDCDTLQGPISQFQGRISQVDCKLAQAMPPSKSIRRFTGQMNGKEFLSLCSSEELAMPRPAQRRNEAFCTGYVKGVIHAHDGFLSSERPIKRHFCIPRSVSDLDITRAVVKYLETSGVADHLGTYTLAALHVTYRCKPGDR
;
A
#
# COMPACT_ATOMS: atom_id res chain seq x y z
N MET A 1 24.02 14.97 -48.25
CA MET A 1 23.75 16.20 -47.47
C MET A 1 22.88 15.79 -46.30
N ALA A 2 23.47 15.64 -45.10
CA ALA A 2 22.77 15.13 -43.92
C ALA A 2 22.43 16.30 -42.99
N THR A 3 21.15 16.58 -42.80
CA THR A 3 20.64 17.60 -41.89
C THR A 3 20.68 17.05 -40.46
N PHE A 4 21.64 17.52 -39.68
CA PHE A 4 21.70 17.29 -38.24
C PHE A 4 20.61 18.14 -37.56
N PHE A 5 19.56 17.50 -37.03
CA PHE A 5 18.64 18.14 -36.10
C PHE A 5 19.34 18.30 -34.76
N GLY A 6 19.85 19.50 -34.49
CA GLY A 6 20.37 19.91 -33.19
C GLY A 6 19.25 19.96 -32.17
N GLY A 7 18.99 18.83 -31.52
CA GLY A 7 18.13 18.76 -30.34
C GLY A 7 18.77 19.55 -29.20
N LYS A 8 18.32 20.79 -28.99
CA LYS A 8 18.58 21.53 -27.76
C LYS A 8 18.10 20.66 -26.60
N ALA A 9 19.02 20.20 -25.76
CA ALA A 9 18.66 19.65 -24.46
C ALA A 9 17.82 20.71 -23.75
N LEU A 10 16.53 20.42 -23.54
CA LEU A 10 15.69 21.21 -22.67
C LEU A 10 16.40 21.21 -21.32
N ALA A 11 16.91 22.38 -20.92
CA ALA A 11 17.43 22.57 -19.59
C ALA A 11 16.33 22.15 -18.61
N ASP A 12 16.63 21.14 -17.79
CA ASP A 12 15.74 20.69 -16.71
C ASP A 12 15.62 21.85 -15.72
N GLU A 13 14.66 22.75 -15.95
CA GLU A 13 14.19 23.60 -14.88
C GLU A 13 13.72 22.69 -13.75
N PRO A 14 14.18 22.91 -12.51
CA PRO A 14 13.82 22.08 -11.37
C PRO A 14 12.29 22.10 -11.28
N ALA A 15 11.69 20.93 -11.49
CA ALA A 15 10.24 20.79 -11.46
C ALA A 15 9.76 21.33 -10.12
N LYS A 16 8.97 22.41 -10.14
CA LYS A 16 8.32 22.91 -8.93
C LYS A 16 7.52 21.74 -8.37
N ALA A 17 7.84 21.33 -7.14
CA ALA A 17 7.15 20.22 -6.51
C ALA A 17 5.65 20.53 -6.51
N LEU A 18 4.84 19.63 -7.07
CA LEU A 18 3.40 19.74 -6.95
C LEU A 18 3.07 19.52 -5.47
N GLU A 19 2.58 20.56 -4.82
CA GLU A 19 2.04 20.47 -3.47
C GLU A 19 0.54 20.19 -3.62
N PRO A 20 0.03 19.09 -3.05
CA PRO A 20 -1.40 18.84 -3.03
C PRO A 20 -2.10 19.95 -2.26
N PRO A 21 -3.37 20.22 -2.57
CA PRO A 21 -4.13 21.19 -1.83
C PRO A 21 -4.27 20.75 -0.37
N GLU A 22 -4.24 21.75 0.50
CA GLU A 22 -4.45 21.54 1.93
C GLU A 22 -5.90 21.16 2.22
N PHE A 23 -6.12 20.28 3.19
CA PHE A 23 -7.45 19.94 3.69
C PHE A 23 -7.40 19.51 5.16
N PHE A 24 -8.57 19.37 5.78
CA PHE A 24 -8.68 19.08 7.20
C PHE A 24 -9.57 17.87 7.45
N VAL A 25 -9.19 17.07 8.44
CA VAL A 25 -9.96 15.90 8.88
C VAL A 25 -10.29 16.06 10.36
N ARG A 26 -11.58 16.19 10.67
CA ARG A 26 -12.09 16.23 12.04
C ARG A 26 -12.50 14.83 12.47
N VAL A 27 -11.84 14.32 13.49
CA VAL A 27 -12.16 13.02 14.11
C VAL A 27 -13.18 13.24 15.22
N VAL A 28 -14.31 12.57 15.16
CA VAL A 28 -15.36 12.62 16.19
C VAL A 28 -15.44 11.26 16.85
N LEU A 29 -15.05 11.20 18.13
CA LEU A 29 -15.12 9.97 18.92
C LEU A 29 -16.49 9.83 19.58
N THR A 30 -17.00 8.61 19.66
CA THR A 30 -18.10 8.30 20.58
C THR A 30 -17.65 8.51 22.04
N PRO A 31 -18.59 8.73 22.98
CA PRO A 31 -18.24 8.91 24.40
C PRO A 31 -17.38 7.78 24.97
N ASP A 32 -17.66 6.52 24.60
CA ASP A 32 -16.90 5.36 25.06
C ASP A 32 -15.47 5.34 24.50
N ALA A 33 -15.29 5.69 23.23
CA ALA A 33 -13.97 5.81 22.62
C ALA A 33 -13.16 6.92 23.29
N GLU A 34 -13.76 8.09 23.51
CA GLU A 34 -13.10 9.23 24.15
C GLU A 34 -12.70 8.89 25.61
N ALA A 35 -13.57 8.22 26.37
CA ALA A 35 -13.28 7.76 27.71
C ALA A 35 -12.11 6.75 27.74
N TRP A 36 -12.09 5.81 26.80
CA TRP A 36 -11.02 4.83 26.68
C TRP A 36 -9.69 5.47 26.32
N MET A 37 -9.65 6.33 25.28
CA MET A 37 -8.44 7.03 24.83
C MET A 37 -7.83 7.88 25.96
N ARG A 38 -8.68 8.56 26.74
CA ARG A 38 -8.22 9.31 27.93
C ARG A 38 -7.63 8.41 29.00
N LYS A 39 -8.26 7.27 29.27
CA LYS A 39 -7.81 6.31 30.28
C LYS A 39 -6.47 5.68 29.92
N THR A 40 -6.25 5.36 28.65
CA THR A 40 -5.05 4.67 28.18
C THR A 40 -3.93 5.62 27.75
N GLY A 41 -4.23 6.90 27.52
CA GLY A 41 -3.26 7.88 27.05
C GLY A 41 -2.79 7.63 25.60
N GLU A 42 -3.58 6.86 24.86
CA GLU A 42 -3.38 6.55 23.44
C GLU A 42 -3.62 7.79 22.57
N THR A 43 -3.02 7.78 21.38
CA THR A 43 -3.16 8.87 20.39
C THR A 43 -4.01 8.42 19.21
N ILE A 44 -4.32 9.29 18.26
CA ILE A 44 -5.02 8.94 17.02
C ILE A 44 -4.06 9.22 15.87
N TRP A 45 -3.84 8.26 14.96
CA TRP A 45 -3.17 8.56 13.69
C TRP A 45 -4.21 8.81 12.61
N VAL A 46 -3.90 9.75 11.71
CA VAL A 46 -4.65 10.04 10.50
C VAL A 46 -3.66 9.90 9.34
N ARG A 47 -3.90 8.95 8.44
CA ARG A 47 -3.05 8.66 7.29
C ARG A 47 -3.81 8.98 6.00
N GLY A 48 -3.26 9.86 5.18
CA GLY A 48 -3.74 10.11 3.82
C GLY A 48 -2.89 9.34 2.82
N LEU A 49 -3.52 8.51 2.02
CA LEU A 49 -2.92 7.81 0.88
C LEU A 49 -3.39 8.50 -0.40
N PHE A 50 -2.48 8.76 -1.33
CA PHE A 50 -2.77 9.46 -2.57
C PHE A 50 -2.45 8.56 -3.76
N GLU A 51 -3.42 8.33 -4.63
CA GLU A 51 -3.33 7.47 -5.82
C GLU A 51 -4.01 8.18 -6.98
N ASP A 52 -3.57 7.98 -8.22
CA ASP A 52 -4.29 8.54 -9.38
C ASP A 52 -5.70 7.96 -9.54
N GLU A 53 -5.88 6.67 -9.25
CA GLU A 53 -7.14 5.94 -9.17
C GLU A 53 -6.98 4.80 -8.15
N PHE A 54 -7.92 4.63 -7.20
CA PHE A 54 -7.86 3.49 -6.29
C PHE A 54 -8.22 2.19 -7.00
N GLY A 55 -7.27 1.27 -7.10
CA GLY A 55 -7.47 -0.01 -7.77
C GLY A 55 -6.18 -0.80 -7.95
N PRO A 56 -6.26 -1.99 -8.57
CA PRO A 56 -5.07 -2.82 -8.83
C PRO A 56 -4.06 -2.13 -9.77
N ASP A 57 -4.52 -1.18 -10.58
CA ASP A 57 -3.71 -0.46 -11.56
C ASP A 57 -3.35 0.97 -11.10
N GLY A 58 -3.79 1.37 -9.90
CA GLY A 58 -3.53 2.68 -9.31
C GLY A 58 -2.04 2.93 -9.10
N ILE A 59 -1.58 4.10 -9.52
CA ILE A 59 -0.24 4.61 -9.28
C ILE A 59 -0.23 5.32 -7.93
N TRP A 60 0.48 4.73 -6.98
CA TRP A 60 0.75 5.37 -5.70
C TRP A 60 1.56 6.66 -5.87
N LEU A 61 0.96 7.78 -5.48
CA LEU A 61 1.56 9.12 -5.59
C LEU A 61 2.37 9.47 -4.36
N GLY A 62 1.90 9.04 -3.19
CA GLY A 62 2.55 9.27 -1.91
C GLY A 62 1.62 9.06 -0.73
N GLU A 63 2.11 9.41 0.45
CA GLU A 63 1.34 9.33 1.68
C GLU A 63 1.77 10.40 2.68
N THR A 64 0.92 10.60 3.68
CA THR A 64 1.23 11.38 4.87
C THR A 64 0.56 10.75 6.08
N GLU A 65 1.20 10.88 7.24
CA GLU A 65 0.66 10.41 8.51
C GLU A 65 0.84 11.49 9.57
N LEU A 66 -0.24 11.77 10.30
CA LEU A 66 -0.27 12.72 11.40
C LEU A 66 -0.73 12.03 12.66
N THR A 67 -0.06 12.31 13.77
CA THR A 67 -0.49 11.86 15.10
C THR A 67 -1.17 12.99 15.85
N LEU A 68 -2.41 12.75 16.27
CA LEU A 68 -3.24 13.63 17.05
C LEU A 68 -3.17 13.24 18.53
N THR A 69 -2.65 14.16 19.35
CA THR A 69 -2.55 13.97 20.80
C THR A 69 -3.71 14.66 21.53
N THR A 70 -3.92 15.95 21.26
CA THR A 70 -4.92 16.79 21.93
C THR A 70 -6.00 17.30 20.98
N SER A 71 -5.59 17.84 19.83
CA SER A 71 -6.51 18.27 18.77
C SER A 71 -7.16 17.05 18.12
N ARG A 72 -8.47 17.12 17.86
CA ARG A 72 -9.20 16.15 17.03
C ARG A 72 -9.30 16.60 15.57
N LEU A 73 -8.48 17.56 15.17
CA LEU A 73 -8.41 18.11 13.82
C LEU A 73 -7.02 17.87 13.26
N ALA A 74 -6.92 17.03 12.23
CA ALA A 74 -5.73 16.85 11.43
C ALA A 74 -5.71 17.87 10.30
N HIS A 75 -4.59 18.59 10.15
CA HIS A 75 -4.34 19.47 9.02
C HIS A 75 -3.39 18.76 8.05
N ILE A 76 -3.91 18.32 6.91
CA ILE A 76 -3.15 17.59 5.92
C ILE A 76 -2.57 18.59 4.93
N HIS A 77 -1.26 18.80 4.97
CA HIS A 77 -0.53 19.78 4.15
C HIS A 77 0.90 19.32 3.87
N GLY A 78 1.59 20.02 2.96
CA GLY A 78 3.04 19.87 2.73
C GLY A 78 3.48 18.49 2.24
N ILE A 79 2.58 17.73 1.64
CA ILE A 79 2.89 16.40 1.09
C ILE A 79 3.78 16.60 -0.13
N ARG A 80 4.82 15.76 -0.22
CA ARG A 80 5.77 15.80 -1.33
C ARG A 80 5.54 14.60 -2.23
N PHE A 81 5.04 14.84 -3.43
CA PHE A 81 5.00 13.82 -4.46
C PHE A 81 6.37 13.63 -5.10
N HIS A 82 6.62 12.44 -5.64
CA HIS A 82 7.81 12.20 -6.43
C HIS A 82 7.84 13.17 -7.64
N PRO A 83 8.94 13.89 -7.94
CA PRO A 83 8.96 14.95 -8.95
C PRO A 83 8.51 14.54 -10.36
N ARG A 84 8.76 13.27 -10.74
CA ARG A 84 8.28 12.72 -12.01
C ARG A 84 6.74 12.60 -12.06
N LEU A 85 6.12 12.24 -10.94
CA LEU A 85 4.66 12.13 -10.85
C LEU A 85 4.05 13.52 -10.75
N ALA A 86 4.65 14.43 -9.98
CA ALA A 86 4.21 15.82 -9.88
C ALA A 86 4.00 16.50 -11.26
N ARG A 87 4.88 16.22 -12.24
CA ARG A 87 4.74 16.74 -13.62
C ARG A 87 3.53 16.16 -14.35
N LEU A 88 3.21 14.87 -14.14
CA LEU A 88 2.08 14.18 -14.77
C LEU A 88 0.73 14.56 -14.13
N MET A 89 0.76 14.88 -12.83
CA MET A 89 -0.44 15.14 -12.03
C MET A 89 -0.91 16.61 -12.06
N SER A 90 -0.17 17.50 -12.74
CA SER A 90 -0.57 18.91 -12.83
C SER A 90 -1.90 19.05 -13.56
N GLY A 91 -2.98 19.35 -12.81
CA GLY A 91 -4.34 19.47 -13.34
C GLY A 91 -5.15 18.17 -13.36
N VAL A 92 -4.64 17.09 -12.75
CA VAL A 92 -5.35 15.81 -12.60
C VAL A 92 -5.97 15.74 -11.20
N ASP A 93 -7.24 15.37 -11.13
CA ASP A 93 -7.98 15.17 -9.88
C ASP A 93 -7.79 13.73 -9.39
N TYR A 94 -6.70 13.50 -8.65
CA TYR A 94 -6.35 12.19 -8.11
C TYR A 94 -7.17 11.84 -6.88
N GLU A 95 -7.19 10.57 -6.51
CA GLU A 95 -7.91 10.08 -5.36
C GLU A 95 -7.09 10.16 -4.06
N VAL A 96 -7.81 10.38 -2.96
CA VAL A 96 -7.27 10.31 -1.60
C VAL A 96 -8.09 9.34 -0.77
N LEU A 97 -7.40 8.50 -0.02
CA LEU A 97 -7.97 7.57 0.97
C LEU A 97 -7.44 7.96 2.34
N ILE A 98 -8.35 8.34 3.22
CA ILE A 98 -8.04 8.77 4.57
C ILE A 98 -8.38 7.63 5.52
N ASN A 99 -7.35 7.06 6.11
CA ASN A 99 -7.44 6.03 7.12
C ASN A 99 -7.19 6.64 8.51
N ILE A 100 -7.96 6.20 9.50
CA ILE A 100 -7.86 6.70 10.88
C ILE A 100 -7.82 5.51 11.84
N GLY A 101 -6.99 5.61 12.89
CA GLY A 101 -6.94 4.58 13.93
C GLY A 101 -6.21 5.04 15.18
N SER A 102 -6.10 4.15 16.17
CA SER A 102 -5.36 4.44 17.42
C SER A 102 -3.85 4.43 17.19
N GLY A 103 -3.20 5.55 17.49
CA GLY A 103 -1.75 5.80 17.50
C GLY A 103 -1.12 5.30 18.79
N ARG A 104 -0.29 4.28 18.63
CA ARG A 104 0.08 3.27 19.64
C ARG A 104 0.96 3.82 20.76
N LYS A 105 0.61 3.51 22.01
CA LYS A 105 1.55 3.44 23.15
C LYS A 105 1.56 2.08 23.86
N THR A 106 0.45 1.33 23.82
CA THR A 106 0.25 0.16 24.70
C THR A 106 0.00 -1.18 23.98
N SER A 107 -0.30 -1.18 22.67
CA SER A 107 -0.61 -2.41 21.92
C SER A 107 -0.53 -2.20 20.40
N ASP A 108 -0.39 -3.30 19.66
CA ASP A 108 -0.39 -3.32 18.18
C ASP A 108 -1.80 -3.31 17.56
N LEU A 109 -2.85 -3.47 18.38
CA LEU A 109 -4.23 -3.50 17.93
C LEU A 109 -4.75 -2.08 17.63
N ASN A 110 -5.62 -1.96 16.63
CA ASN A 110 -6.41 -0.75 16.42
C ASN A 110 -7.67 -0.82 17.29
N TYR A 111 -7.82 0.15 18.20
CA TYR A 111 -8.96 0.24 19.11
C TYR A 111 -10.06 1.15 18.59
N LEU A 112 -9.85 1.83 17.46
CA LEU A 112 -10.85 2.68 16.84
C LEU A 112 -11.39 2.02 15.58
N ASP A 113 -12.70 1.92 15.48
CA ASP A 113 -13.44 1.59 14.28
C ASP A 113 -13.98 2.91 13.70
N CYS A 114 -13.39 3.38 12.62
CA CYS A 114 -13.66 4.68 12.02
C CYS A 114 -14.20 4.51 10.60
N ASP A 115 -15.08 5.42 10.19
CA ASP A 115 -15.47 5.50 8.79
C ASP A 115 -14.26 5.82 7.91
N THR A 116 -14.29 5.30 6.69
CA THR A 116 -13.26 5.56 5.68
C THR A 116 -13.73 6.71 4.81
N LEU A 117 -12.87 7.71 4.58
CA LEU A 117 -13.12 8.73 3.56
C LEU A 117 -12.28 8.39 2.33
N GLN A 118 -12.93 8.30 1.19
CA GLN A 118 -12.29 8.08 -0.09
C GLN A 118 -12.97 8.94 -1.16
N GLY A 119 -12.17 9.51 -2.04
CA GLY A 119 -12.69 10.20 -3.23
C GLY A 119 -11.64 11.08 -3.89
N PRO A 120 -12.00 11.79 -4.96
CA PRO A 120 -11.11 12.74 -5.62
C PRO A 120 -10.72 13.89 -4.69
N ILE A 121 -9.48 14.36 -4.80
CA ILE A 121 -8.90 15.38 -3.92
C ILE A 121 -9.68 16.70 -3.95
N SER A 122 -10.31 17.02 -5.08
CA SER A 122 -11.19 18.20 -5.24
C SER A 122 -12.36 18.23 -4.24
N GLN A 123 -12.82 17.07 -3.75
CA GLN A 123 -13.87 17.00 -2.73
C GLN A 123 -13.39 17.41 -1.34
N PHE A 124 -12.09 17.34 -1.08
CA PHE A 124 -11.48 17.60 0.23
C PHE A 124 -10.78 18.96 0.28
N GLN A 125 -10.26 19.44 -0.85
CA GLN A 125 -9.47 20.67 -0.94
C GLN A 125 -10.12 21.86 -0.21
N GLY A 126 -9.41 22.40 0.78
CA GLY A 126 -9.81 23.55 1.59
C GLY A 126 -10.99 23.29 2.52
N ARG A 127 -11.45 22.05 2.66
CA ARG A 127 -12.63 21.68 3.46
C ARG A 127 -12.25 20.91 4.71
N ILE A 128 -13.18 20.92 5.67
CA ILE A 128 -13.13 20.08 6.86
C ILE A 128 -14.06 18.90 6.64
N SER A 129 -13.48 17.71 6.43
CA SER A 129 -14.24 16.47 6.38
C SER A 129 -14.30 15.86 7.78
N GLN A 130 -15.48 15.39 8.17
CA GLN A 130 -15.68 14.72 9.45
C GLN A 130 -15.59 13.20 9.27
N VAL A 131 -14.97 12.53 10.25
CA VAL A 131 -14.94 11.07 10.37
C VAL A 131 -15.40 10.70 11.77
N ASP A 132 -16.47 9.92 11.83
CA ASP A 132 -16.99 9.38 13.07
C ASP A 132 -16.24 8.07 13.40
N CYS A 133 -15.82 7.95 14.66
CA CYS A 133 -15.06 6.83 15.17
C CYS A 133 -15.69 6.33 16.47
N LYS A 134 -15.83 5.02 16.58
CA LYS A 134 -16.28 4.34 17.80
C LYS A 134 -15.18 3.44 18.34
N LEU A 135 -15.31 3.05 19.60
CA LEU A 135 -14.43 2.05 20.18
C LEU A 135 -14.70 0.74 19.44
N ALA A 136 -13.66 0.16 18.85
CA ALA A 136 -13.74 -1.17 18.30
C ALA A 136 -14.15 -2.09 19.45
N GLN A 137 -15.38 -2.63 19.40
CA GLN A 137 -15.81 -3.65 20.34
C GLN A 137 -14.74 -4.74 20.31
N ALA A 138 -14.35 -5.28 21.47
CA ALA A 138 -13.34 -6.31 21.58
C ALA A 138 -13.66 -7.44 20.60
N MET A 139 -13.14 -7.33 19.38
CA MET A 139 -13.25 -8.39 18.42
C MET A 139 -12.45 -9.51 19.06
N PRO A 140 -13.00 -10.74 19.15
CA PRO A 140 -12.17 -11.86 19.52
C PRO A 140 -10.93 -11.81 18.62
N PRO A 141 -9.73 -12.15 19.12
CA PRO A 141 -8.45 -11.97 18.42
C PRO A 141 -8.34 -12.70 17.06
N SER A 142 -9.43 -13.27 16.53
CA SER A 142 -9.54 -13.97 15.26
C SER A 142 -10.14 -13.17 14.09
N LYS A 143 -10.53 -11.89 14.24
CA LYS A 143 -11.01 -11.07 13.10
C LYS A 143 -10.63 -9.59 13.18
N SER A 144 -9.47 -9.27 13.76
CA SER A 144 -8.84 -8.00 13.41
C SER A 144 -8.62 -8.05 11.90
N ILE A 145 -9.28 -7.16 11.15
CA ILE A 145 -8.72 -6.70 9.87
C ILE A 145 -7.39 -6.06 10.28
N ARG A 146 -6.34 -6.88 10.38
CA ARG A 146 -4.98 -6.41 10.61
C ARG A 146 -4.72 -5.45 9.48
N ARG A 147 -4.46 -4.19 9.84
CA ARG A 147 -3.82 -3.16 9.02
C ARG A 147 -3.38 -3.71 7.64
N PHE A 148 -4.25 -3.61 6.62
CA PHE A 148 -3.82 -3.77 5.24
C PHE A 148 -3.07 -2.49 4.87
N THR A 149 -1.91 -2.30 5.47
CA THR A 149 -1.09 -1.08 5.38
C THR A 149 -0.31 -0.99 4.08
N GLY A 150 -0.63 -1.84 3.09
CA GLY A 150 0.16 -2.03 1.89
C GLY A 150 1.47 -2.80 2.11
N GLN A 151 1.87 -3.07 3.35
CA GLN A 151 3.12 -3.78 3.68
C GLN A 151 2.84 -4.99 4.58
N MET A 152 2.35 -6.07 3.99
CA MET A 152 2.39 -7.38 4.63
C MET A 152 3.86 -7.80 4.76
N ASN A 153 4.31 -8.20 5.95
CA ASN A 153 5.66 -8.75 6.11
C ASN A 153 5.69 -10.25 5.78
N GLY A 154 6.89 -10.83 5.60
CA GLY A 154 7.03 -12.23 5.22
C GLY A 154 6.43 -13.21 6.24
N LYS A 155 6.43 -12.83 7.53
CA LYS A 155 5.91 -13.63 8.66
C LYS A 155 4.40 -13.76 8.58
N GLU A 156 3.73 -12.64 8.31
CA GLU A 156 2.28 -12.59 8.15
C GLU A 156 1.84 -13.34 6.89
N PHE A 157 2.54 -13.16 5.78
CA PHE A 157 2.26 -13.92 4.56
C PHE A 157 2.42 -15.41 4.76
N LEU A 158 3.53 -15.86 5.39
CA LEU A 158 3.72 -17.28 5.72
C LEU A 158 2.62 -17.82 6.63
N SER A 159 2.16 -17.03 7.62
CA SER A 159 1.07 -17.47 8.49
C SER A 159 -0.23 -17.73 7.74
N LEU A 160 -0.52 -16.97 6.66
CA LEU A 160 -1.73 -17.09 5.86
C LEU A 160 -1.60 -18.09 4.70
N CYS A 161 -0.39 -18.24 4.17
CA CYS A 161 -0.12 -18.89 2.89
C CYS A 161 0.70 -20.18 2.99
N SER A 162 1.16 -20.58 4.18
CA SER A 162 1.87 -21.84 4.39
C SER A 162 0.96 -23.07 4.24
N SER A 163 1.57 -24.21 3.94
CA SER A 163 0.86 -25.45 3.60
C SER A 163 -0.01 -26.02 4.73
N GLU A 164 0.29 -25.69 5.99
CA GLU A 164 -0.52 -26.13 7.14
C GLU A 164 -1.89 -25.45 7.18
N GLU A 165 -1.99 -24.18 6.76
CA GLU A 165 -3.29 -23.49 6.63
C GLU A 165 -4.07 -23.92 5.38
N LEU A 166 -3.40 -24.45 4.36
CA LEU A 166 -4.04 -25.03 3.18
C LEU A 166 -4.69 -26.40 3.44
N ALA A 167 -4.54 -26.96 4.65
CA ALA A 167 -5.23 -28.16 5.09
C ALA A 167 -6.62 -27.88 5.75
N MET A 168 -7.06 -26.62 5.75
CA MET A 168 -8.36 -26.20 6.27
C MET A 168 -9.56 -26.77 5.47
N PRO A 169 -10.79 -26.72 6.02
CA PRO A 169 -12.00 -27.00 5.26
C PRO A 169 -12.01 -26.25 3.92
N ARG A 170 -12.38 -26.94 2.83
CA ARG A 170 -12.27 -26.45 1.43
C ARG A 170 -12.66 -24.97 1.21
N PRO A 171 -13.71 -24.41 1.86
CA PRO A 171 -14.06 -23.00 1.68
C PRO A 171 -13.03 -22.00 2.22
N ALA A 172 -12.41 -22.29 3.37
CA ALA A 172 -11.39 -21.43 3.98
C ALA A 172 -10.07 -21.52 3.20
N GLN A 173 -9.70 -22.74 2.79
CA GLN A 173 -8.53 -22.97 1.93
C GLN A 173 -8.62 -22.14 0.63
N ARG A 174 -9.75 -22.19 -0.09
CA ARG A 174 -9.92 -21.42 -1.34
C ARG A 174 -9.79 -19.92 -1.15
N ARG A 175 -10.25 -19.39 -0.02
CA ARG A 175 -10.14 -17.96 0.29
C ARG A 175 -8.69 -17.56 0.50
N ASN A 176 -7.93 -18.34 1.26
CA ASN A 176 -6.51 -18.08 1.49
C ASN A 176 -5.72 -18.24 0.17
N GLU A 177 -6.00 -19.25 -0.64
CA GLU A 177 -5.35 -19.41 -1.95
C GLU A 177 -5.59 -18.20 -2.86
N ALA A 178 -6.84 -17.74 -3.00
CA ALA A 178 -7.18 -16.56 -3.79
C ALA A 178 -6.48 -15.30 -3.26
N PHE A 179 -6.40 -15.15 -1.95
CA PHE A 179 -5.70 -14.05 -1.30
C PHE A 179 -4.19 -14.07 -1.60
N CYS A 180 -3.52 -15.19 -1.33
CA CYS A 180 -2.08 -15.34 -1.48
C CYS A 180 -1.65 -15.19 -2.95
N THR A 181 -2.40 -15.80 -3.87
CA THR A 181 -2.17 -15.66 -5.30
C THR A 181 -2.38 -14.23 -5.78
N GLY A 182 -3.45 -13.56 -5.34
CA GLY A 182 -3.70 -12.16 -5.66
C GLY A 182 -2.57 -11.24 -5.19
N TYR A 183 -2.07 -11.45 -3.97
CA TYR A 183 -0.96 -10.67 -3.42
C TYR A 183 0.33 -10.83 -4.24
N VAL A 184 0.74 -12.08 -4.53
CA VAL A 184 1.95 -12.35 -5.31
C VAL A 184 1.85 -11.76 -6.72
N LYS A 185 0.68 -11.84 -7.36
CA LYS A 185 0.43 -11.19 -8.66
C LYS A 185 0.54 -9.68 -8.57
N GLY A 186 -0.02 -9.07 -7.53
CA GLY A 186 0.10 -7.62 -7.30
C GLY A 186 1.57 -7.18 -7.23
N VAL A 187 2.42 -7.94 -6.53
CA VAL A 187 3.87 -7.64 -6.48
C VAL A 187 4.53 -7.78 -7.86
N ILE A 188 4.18 -8.81 -8.64
CA ILE A 188 4.70 -9.01 -10.00
C ILE A 188 4.27 -7.87 -10.92
N HIS A 189 2.99 -7.50 -10.90
CA HIS A 189 2.44 -6.42 -11.72
C HIS A 189 3.03 -5.06 -11.35
N ALA A 190 3.13 -4.73 -10.06
CA ALA A 190 3.76 -3.50 -9.61
C ALA A 190 5.21 -3.43 -10.11
N HIS A 191 5.98 -4.51 -9.97
CA HIS A 191 7.35 -4.58 -10.50
C HIS A 191 7.39 -4.39 -12.02
N ASP A 192 6.56 -5.12 -12.79
CA ASP A 192 6.50 -4.97 -14.25
C ASP A 192 6.06 -3.56 -14.68
N GLY A 193 5.16 -2.92 -13.94
CA GLY A 193 4.73 -1.54 -14.13
C GLY A 193 5.89 -0.56 -13.95
N PHE A 194 6.70 -0.71 -12.89
CA PHE A 194 7.92 0.07 -12.69
C PHE A 194 8.93 -0.13 -13.84
N LEU A 195 8.99 -1.34 -14.41
CA LEU A 195 9.89 -1.66 -15.51
C LEU A 195 9.44 -1.12 -16.88
N SER A 196 8.19 -0.68 -17.02
CA SER A 196 7.63 -0.17 -18.29
C SER A 196 8.08 1.25 -18.67
N SER A 197 8.88 1.91 -17.83
CA SER A 197 9.34 3.29 -18.04
C SER A 197 10.43 3.41 -19.12
N GLU A 198 10.04 3.76 -20.37
CA GLU A 198 10.81 4.25 -21.55
C GLU A 198 12.12 3.54 -21.96
N ARG A 199 12.68 2.64 -21.15
CA ARG A 199 13.87 1.84 -21.40
C ARG A 199 13.51 0.40 -21.09
N PRO A 200 13.85 -0.56 -21.96
CA PRO A 200 13.61 -1.97 -21.68
C PRO A 200 14.48 -2.40 -20.50
N ILE A 201 13.93 -2.36 -19.29
CA ILE A 201 14.61 -2.92 -18.13
C ILE A 201 14.48 -4.44 -18.24
N LYS A 202 15.64 -5.11 -18.25
CA LYS A 202 15.73 -6.56 -18.37
C LYS A 202 15.00 -7.21 -17.20
N ARG A 203 13.90 -7.92 -17.47
CA ARG A 203 13.23 -8.76 -16.46
C ARG A 203 14.24 -9.70 -15.79
N HIS A 204 14.19 -9.73 -14.47
CA HIS A 204 15.08 -10.56 -13.66
C HIS A 204 14.62 -12.02 -13.59
N PHE A 205 13.38 -12.32 -13.95
CA PHE A 205 12.80 -13.66 -13.95
C PHE A 205 11.87 -13.86 -15.16
N CYS A 206 11.68 -15.12 -15.56
CA CYS A 206 10.88 -15.53 -16.71
C CYS A 206 9.99 -16.70 -16.28
N ILE A 207 8.72 -16.41 -15.98
CA ILE A 207 7.75 -17.42 -15.54
C ILE A 207 7.12 -18.06 -16.79
N PRO A 208 7.27 -19.38 -17.03
CA PRO A 208 6.64 -20.03 -18.17
C PRO A 208 5.11 -19.93 -18.10
N ARG A 209 4.44 -19.76 -19.24
CA ARG A 209 2.97 -19.68 -19.32
C ARG A 209 2.24 -20.91 -18.78
N SER A 210 2.93 -22.05 -18.70
CA SER A 210 2.37 -23.30 -18.16
C SER A 210 2.37 -23.36 -16.62
N VAL A 211 3.00 -22.40 -15.93
CA VAL A 211 3.04 -22.35 -14.47
C VAL A 211 1.79 -21.64 -13.96
N SER A 212 1.07 -22.27 -13.03
CA SER A 212 -0.13 -21.69 -12.44
C SER A 212 0.21 -20.62 -11.39
N ASP A 213 -0.70 -19.67 -11.16
CA ASP A 213 -0.55 -18.65 -10.11
C ASP A 213 -0.32 -19.28 -8.72
N LEU A 214 -0.94 -20.43 -8.46
CA LEU A 214 -0.77 -21.18 -7.23
C LEU A 214 0.64 -21.75 -7.10
N ASP A 215 1.24 -22.25 -8.19
CA ASP A 215 2.61 -22.78 -8.16
C ASP A 215 3.63 -21.66 -7.98
N ILE A 216 3.40 -20.48 -8.59
CA ILE A 216 4.19 -19.27 -8.34
C ILE A 216 4.14 -18.91 -6.85
N THR A 217 2.94 -18.90 -6.27
CA THR A 217 2.72 -18.58 -4.85
C THR A 217 3.43 -19.59 -3.94
N ARG A 218 3.33 -20.89 -4.24
CA ARG A 218 4.04 -21.94 -3.49
C ARG A 218 5.55 -21.80 -3.57
N ALA A 219 6.10 -21.39 -4.71
CA ALA A 219 7.53 -21.11 -4.84
C ALA A 219 7.97 -19.96 -3.93
N VAL A 220 7.15 -18.89 -3.85
CA VAL A 220 7.40 -17.76 -2.94
C VAL A 220 7.34 -18.21 -1.48
N VAL A 221 6.31 -18.96 -1.09
CA VAL A 221 6.17 -19.51 0.28
C VAL A 221 7.39 -20.36 0.65
N LYS A 222 7.77 -21.32 -0.21
CA LYS A 222 8.93 -22.19 0.01
C LYS A 222 10.25 -21.41 0.17
N TYR A 223 10.42 -20.36 -0.62
CA TYR A 223 11.59 -19.49 -0.51
C TYR A 223 11.60 -18.73 0.82
N LEU A 224 10.45 -18.20 1.25
CA LEU A 224 10.31 -17.48 2.52
C LEU A 224 10.54 -18.39 3.73
N GLU A 225 10.07 -19.64 3.70
CA GLU A 225 10.30 -20.63 4.76
C GLU A 225 11.79 -20.94 4.94
N THR A 226 12.56 -20.94 3.85
CA THR A 226 13.99 -21.34 3.85
C THR A 226 14.95 -20.17 4.03
N SER A 227 14.55 -18.96 3.67
CA SER A 227 15.42 -17.77 3.71
C SER A 227 15.51 -17.11 5.09
N GLY A 228 14.67 -17.51 6.05
CA GLY A 228 14.55 -16.84 7.34
C GLY A 228 13.72 -15.57 7.19
N VAL A 229 12.65 -15.46 7.99
CA VAL A 229 11.57 -14.49 7.78
C VAL A 229 12.08 -13.05 7.75
N ALA A 230 11.68 -12.31 6.70
CA ALA A 230 12.03 -10.91 6.51
C ALA A 230 10.84 -9.95 6.59
N ASP A 231 11.13 -8.72 7.01
CA ASP A 231 10.16 -7.64 7.19
C ASP A 231 9.63 -7.08 5.84
N HIS A 232 10.29 -7.41 4.71
CA HIS A 232 9.98 -6.87 3.39
C HIS A 232 9.54 -7.93 2.37
N LEU A 233 8.26 -8.32 2.44
CA LEU A 233 7.70 -9.37 1.57
C LEU A 233 7.89 -9.10 0.08
N GLY A 234 7.63 -7.88 -0.41
CA GLY A 234 7.76 -7.57 -1.84
C GLY A 234 9.16 -7.85 -2.41
N THR A 235 10.22 -7.50 -1.66
CA THR A 235 11.61 -7.76 -2.06
C THR A 235 11.90 -9.27 -2.10
N TYR A 236 11.43 -10.01 -1.10
CA TYR A 236 11.65 -11.44 -1.01
C TYR A 236 10.81 -12.24 -2.00
N THR A 237 9.62 -11.75 -2.37
CA THR A 237 8.82 -12.29 -3.47
C THR A 237 9.60 -12.19 -4.78
N LEU A 238 10.17 -11.02 -5.10
CA LEU A 238 10.98 -10.86 -6.31
C LEU A 238 12.25 -11.72 -6.28
N ALA A 239 12.91 -11.84 -5.13
CA ALA A 239 14.06 -12.74 -4.94
C ALA A 239 13.68 -14.21 -5.16
N ALA A 240 12.54 -14.64 -4.61
CA ALA A 240 12.01 -16.00 -4.80
C ALA A 240 11.77 -16.30 -6.28
N LEU A 241 11.15 -15.36 -7.00
CA LEU A 241 10.91 -15.48 -8.44
C LEU A 241 12.21 -15.51 -9.22
N HIS A 242 13.19 -14.68 -8.86
CA HIS A 242 14.51 -14.68 -9.49
C HIS A 242 15.26 -15.99 -9.29
N VAL A 243 15.19 -16.59 -8.09
CA VAL A 243 15.85 -17.87 -7.80
C VAL A 243 15.14 -19.03 -8.52
N THR A 244 13.81 -19.02 -8.52
CA THR A 244 13.00 -20.14 -9.04
C THR A 244 12.85 -20.11 -10.56
N TYR A 245 12.65 -18.93 -11.14
CA TYR A 245 12.30 -18.74 -12.55
C TYR A 245 13.37 -17.91 -13.27
N ARG A 246 14.63 -18.34 -13.22
CA ARG A 246 15.73 -17.69 -13.94
C ARG A 246 15.49 -17.72 -15.44
N CYS A 247 15.55 -16.56 -16.09
CA CYS A 247 15.53 -16.47 -17.55
C CYS A 247 16.74 -17.20 -18.14
N LYS A 248 16.52 -18.02 -19.18
CA LYS A 248 17.58 -18.63 -19.97
C LYS A 248 18.03 -17.67 -21.08
N PRO A 249 19.23 -17.86 -21.64
CA PRO A 249 19.63 -17.16 -22.86
C PRO A 249 18.60 -17.39 -23.97
N GLY A 250 18.02 -16.32 -24.51
CA GLY A 250 16.99 -16.37 -25.56
C GLY A 250 15.54 -16.15 -25.09
N ASP A 251 15.28 -16.12 -23.78
CA ASP A 251 13.94 -15.83 -23.23
C ASP A 251 13.59 -14.32 -23.22
N ARG A 252 14.50 -13.45 -23.71
CA ARG A 252 14.42 -11.98 -23.64
C ARG A 252 14.37 -11.35 -25.02
#